data_AF-A0A1X0NDG6-F1
#
_entry.id   AF-A0A1X0NDG6-F1
#
_cell.length_a   1.000
_cell.length_b   1.000
_cell.length_c   1.000
_cell.angle_alpha   90.00
_cell.angle_beta   90.00
_cell.angle_gamma   90.00
#
_symmetry.space_group_name_H-M   'P 1'
#
loop_
_entity.id
_entity.type
_entity.pdbx_description
1 polymer ?
#
loop_
_entity_poly.entity_id
_entity_poly.type
_entity_poly.pdbx_seq_one_letter_code
_entity_poly.pdbx_strand_id
1 'polypeptide(L)'
;SQQLKQHLAQNRQLQENGRNDGRHVNNNNNDNSSSDNNNNNGASRSSSKESQDAMEECPTPPVQLPCLESPDRHNFADGCIRVAPLYSDEVVRVILSHVERQQLTFLLSKATLHLELSNPMPIPNNIIHGYICDACCRMELYVGFQALAPNKLRSEVRLFTGCCGFDLCIACVVYFVHEAFRRLQLALLPPQYKPFALTSVCTLRVQSVVHEGKNARLRVALAPRGLQLCAWQLPQSNSAAHSSFAEEFDALPTPPTDWLSSCTVTTHTDTMVHQGKLDDECSICLQPLDPEKHNNSNDRSSSAAEFALVETACHHWFHAECLERVRHLSGLEDRCPLCRQPEYMALAARTCLYDVLLELKEPPNVVETPVMHIAVAALTGDVYINPTSVTACEVIHLPYGGMMSTEEAELRNTTA
;
A
#
# COMPACT_ATOMS: atom_id res chain seq x y z
N SER A 1 1.59 16.96 19.17
CA SER A 1 2.78 16.60 19.99
C SER A 1 2.51 16.46 21.50
N GLN A 2 2.15 17.49 22.29
CA GLN A 2 1.90 17.32 23.74
C GLN A 2 0.68 16.45 24.08
N GLN A 3 -0.44 16.61 23.35
CA GLN A 3 -1.63 15.78 23.53
C GLN A 3 -1.39 14.30 23.19
N LEU A 4 -0.59 14.01 22.15
CA LEU A 4 -0.22 12.64 21.79
C LEU A 4 0.63 11.98 22.89
N LYS A 5 1.57 12.72 23.50
CA LYS A 5 2.35 12.23 24.65
C LYS A 5 1.47 11.94 25.87
N GLN A 6 0.48 12.78 26.14
CA GLN A 6 -0.50 12.54 27.21
C GLN A 6 -1.35 11.29 26.93
N HIS A 7 -1.81 11.10 25.70
CA HIS A 7 -2.65 9.96 25.34
C HIS A 7 -1.88 8.62 25.36
N LEU A 8 -0.61 8.63 24.95
CA LEU A 8 0.28 7.47 25.05
C LEU A 8 0.60 7.13 26.52
N ALA A 9 0.79 8.14 27.38
CA ALA A 9 0.98 7.94 28.82
C ALA A 9 -0.29 7.36 29.48
N GLN A 10 -1.46 7.85 29.11
CA GLN A 10 -2.75 7.35 29.63
C GLN A 10 -3.03 5.90 29.21
N ASN A 11 -2.70 5.54 27.96
CA ASN A 11 -2.81 4.16 27.48
C ASN A 11 -1.83 3.21 28.19
N ARG A 12 -0.62 3.67 28.52
CA ARG A 12 0.36 2.89 29.30
C ARG A 12 -0.17 2.63 30.72
N GLN A 13 -0.80 3.63 31.34
CA GLN A 13 -1.39 3.53 32.68
C GLN A 13 -2.60 2.57 32.73
N LEU A 14 -3.45 2.56 31.70
CA LEU A 14 -4.58 1.61 31.60
C LEU A 14 -4.11 0.15 31.43
N GLN A 15 -3.01 -0.08 30.71
CA GLN A 15 -2.44 -1.42 30.55
C GLN A 15 -1.75 -1.92 31.84
N GLU A 16 -1.12 -1.03 32.60
CA GLU A 16 -0.53 -1.37 33.90
C GLU A 16 -1.61 -1.69 34.95
N ASN A 17 -2.73 -0.96 34.95
CA ASN A 17 -3.86 -1.23 35.84
C ASN A 17 -4.57 -2.55 35.49
N GLY A 18 -4.75 -2.87 34.20
CA GLY A 18 -5.35 -4.13 33.76
C GLY A 18 -4.54 -5.39 34.11
N ARG A 19 -3.25 -5.27 34.42
CA ARG A 19 -2.41 -6.39 34.89
C ARG A 19 -2.57 -6.69 36.38
N ASN A 20 -3.11 -5.77 37.18
CA ASN A 20 -3.22 -5.93 38.64
C ASN A 20 -4.58 -6.46 39.13
N ASP A 21 -5.63 -6.43 38.31
CA ASP A 21 -6.98 -6.86 38.72
C ASP A 21 -7.29 -8.36 38.47
N GLY A 22 -6.27 -9.17 38.17
CA GLY A 22 -6.39 -10.61 37.92
C GLY A 22 -6.59 -11.50 39.16
N ARG A 23 -7.10 -10.99 40.30
CA ARG A 23 -7.44 -11.81 41.48
C ARG A 23 -8.71 -11.34 42.18
N HIS A 24 -9.65 -12.29 42.28
CA HIS A 24 -10.90 -12.29 43.04
C HIS A 24 -12.08 -11.47 42.50
N VAL A 25 -12.96 -12.16 41.78
CA VAL A 25 -14.40 -12.01 41.97
C VAL A 25 -15.02 -13.40 42.12
N ASN A 26 -15.39 -13.72 43.36
CA ASN A 26 -16.25 -14.81 43.74
C ASN A 26 -17.52 -14.14 44.28
N ASN A 27 -18.69 -14.37 43.67
CA ASN A 27 -19.99 -14.46 44.36
C ASN A 27 -21.15 -14.61 43.36
N ASN A 28 -21.82 -15.76 43.49
CA ASN A 28 -23.25 -15.92 43.80
C ASN A 28 -24.22 -14.85 43.29
N ASN A 29 -25.20 -15.30 42.51
CA ASN A 29 -26.60 -15.04 42.79
C ASN A 29 -27.51 -16.15 42.23
N ASN A 30 -28.19 -16.83 43.16
CA ASN A 30 -29.49 -17.46 42.99
C ASN A 30 -30.54 -16.38 42.70
N ASP A 31 -31.50 -16.64 41.82
CA ASP A 31 -32.91 -16.86 42.22
C ASP A 31 -33.85 -17.00 41.01
N ASN A 32 -34.53 -18.15 40.99
CA ASN A 32 -35.95 -18.43 40.74
C ASN A 32 -36.78 -17.64 39.70
N SER A 33 -37.31 -18.40 38.72
CA SER A 33 -38.77 -18.59 38.46
C SER A 33 -38.94 -19.48 37.21
N SER A 34 -39.22 -20.78 37.31
CA SER A 34 -40.54 -21.44 37.45
C SER A 34 -41.47 -21.34 36.23
N SER A 35 -41.60 -22.44 35.47
CA SER A 35 -42.89 -23.07 35.11
C SER A 35 -42.72 -24.26 34.14
N ASP A 36 -42.84 -25.47 34.71
CA ASP A 36 -43.58 -26.67 34.28
C ASP A 36 -43.83 -26.96 32.78
N ASN A 37 -43.43 -28.15 32.28
CA ASN A 37 -44.27 -29.36 32.39
C ASN A 37 -43.68 -30.64 31.72
N ASN A 38 -43.80 -31.74 32.47
CA ASN A 38 -44.13 -33.12 32.11
C ASN A 38 -43.15 -34.11 31.43
N ASN A 39 -42.72 -35.06 32.30
CA ASN A 39 -42.91 -36.52 32.25
C ASN A 39 -42.34 -37.35 31.08
N ASN A 40 -41.35 -38.18 31.40
CA ASN A 40 -41.56 -39.63 31.40
C ASN A 40 -40.52 -40.41 32.24
N ASN A 41 -41.03 -41.42 32.96
CA ASN A 41 -40.33 -42.36 33.83
C ASN A 41 -39.59 -43.45 33.04
N GLY A 42 -38.44 -43.91 33.55
CA GLY A 42 -37.77 -45.10 33.04
C GLY A 42 -36.44 -45.48 33.70
N ALA A 43 -36.51 -45.98 34.94
CA ALA A 43 -35.64 -46.98 35.58
C ALA A 43 -34.12 -47.03 35.31
N SER A 44 -33.37 -46.73 36.38
CA SER A 44 -32.33 -47.59 36.97
C SER A 44 -31.09 -48.02 36.14
N ARG A 45 -29.94 -47.40 36.44
CA ARG A 45 -28.78 -48.09 37.05
C ARG A 45 -27.64 -47.12 37.37
N SER A 46 -27.30 -47.09 38.65
CA SER A 46 -26.12 -46.49 39.24
C SER A 46 -24.84 -47.16 38.74
N SER A 47 -24.01 -46.41 38.01
CA SER A 47 -22.56 -46.61 37.96
C SER A 47 -21.88 -45.25 37.84
N SER A 48 -21.56 -44.68 38.99
CA SER A 48 -20.66 -43.54 39.13
C SER A 48 -19.26 -43.96 38.68
N LYS A 49 -18.97 -43.77 37.39
CA LYS A 49 -17.61 -43.57 36.90
C LYS A 49 -17.36 -42.07 36.92
N GLU A 50 -16.42 -41.64 37.75
CA GLU A 50 -15.77 -40.34 37.63
C GLU A 50 -15.14 -40.27 36.23
N SER A 51 -15.89 -39.71 35.29
CA SER A 51 -15.33 -39.18 34.05
C SER A 51 -14.43 -38.03 34.45
N GLN A 52 -13.13 -38.27 34.48
CA GLN A 52 -12.15 -37.19 34.35
C GLN A 52 -12.41 -36.58 32.98
N ASP A 53 -13.28 -35.58 32.94
CA ASP A 53 -13.45 -34.69 31.80
C ASP A 53 -12.10 -34.03 31.59
N ALA A 54 -11.32 -34.61 30.67
CA ALA A 54 -10.16 -33.96 30.11
C ALA A 54 -10.66 -32.62 29.58
N MET A 55 -10.23 -31.52 30.20
CA MET A 55 -10.34 -30.20 29.60
C MET A 55 -9.60 -30.30 28.27
N GLU A 56 -10.36 -30.53 27.21
CA GLU A 56 -9.90 -30.48 25.85
C GLU A 56 -9.37 -29.07 25.64
N GLU A 57 -8.05 -28.90 25.70
CA GLU A 57 -7.39 -27.62 25.50
C GLU A 57 -7.86 -27.08 24.14
N CYS A 58 -8.72 -26.07 24.16
CA CYS A 58 -9.12 -25.39 22.93
C CYS A 58 -7.84 -24.92 22.24
N PRO A 59 -7.58 -25.38 21.00
CA PRO A 59 -6.35 -25.04 20.31
C PRO A 59 -6.25 -23.52 20.20
N THR A 60 -5.15 -22.96 20.71
CA THR A 60 -4.90 -21.52 20.58
C THR A 60 -4.91 -21.15 19.10
N PRO A 61 -5.69 -20.14 18.69
CA PRO A 61 -5.78 -19.75 17.30
C PRO A 61 -4.39 -19.37 16.76
N PRO A 62 -4.06 -19.75 15.51
CA PRO A 62 -2.78 -19.40 14.92
C PRO A 62 -2.64 -17.87 14.82
N VAL A 63 -1.50 -17.36 15.25
CA VAL A 63 -1.16 -15.93 15.17
C VAL A 63 -0.59 -15.62 13.79
N GLN A 64 -1.17 -14.66 13.10
CA GLN A 64 -0.72 -14.18 11.79
C GLN A 64 -0.25 -12.71 11.87
N LEU A 65 0.51 -12.28 10.88
CA LEU A 65 0.89 -10.87 10.72
C LEU A 65 -0.27 -10.06 10.11
N PRO A 66 -0.33 -8.74 10.34
CA PRO A 66 -1.29 -7.88 9.65
C PRO A 66 -1.12 -7.94 8.14
N CYS A 67 -2.23 -7.90 7.40
CA CYS A 67 -2.23 -7.90 5.93
C CYS A 67 -3.10 -6.76 5.38
N LEU A 68 -2.68 -6.13 4.30
CA LEU A 68 -3.49 -5.08 3.64
C LEU A 68 -4.61 -5.70 2.79
N GLU A 69 -4.32 -6.84 2.15
CA GLU A 69 -5.24 -7.59 1.31
C GLU A 69 -5.53 -8.94 1.98
N SER A 70 -6.71 -9.07 2.59
CA SER A 70 -7.21 -10.36 3.07
C SER A 70 -8.15 -10.94 2.02
N PRO A 71 -8.00 -12.23 1.64
CA PRO A 71 -8.74 -12.82 0.52
C PRO A 71 -10.25 -12.94 0.77
N ASP A 72 -10.72 -13.01 2.02
CA ASP A 72 -12.16 -13.04 2.30
C ASP A 72 -12.47 -12.53 3.72
N ARG A 73 -13.14 -11.38 3.81
CA ARG A 73 -13.47 -10.73 5.09
C ARG A 73 -14.86 -11.07 5.62
N HIS A 74 -15.68 -11.79 4.84
CA HIS A 74 -17.07 -12.05 5.22
C HIS A 74 -17.22 -12.94 6.44
N ASN A 75 -16.14 -13.56 6.92
CA ASN A 75 -16.21 -14.34 8.14
C ASN A 75 -15.02 -14.24 9.10
N PHE A 76 -13.79 -13.87 8.70
CA PHE A 76 -12.58 -14.12 9.54
C PHE A 76 -12.65 -15.48 10.28
N ALA A 77 -13.33 -16.47 9.67
CA ALA A 77 -13.56 -17.80 10.21
C ALA A 77 -12.45 -18.78 9.82
N ASP A 78 -11.48 -18.36 8.99
CA ASP A 78 -10.27 -17.82 9.60
C ASP A 78 -9.76 -18.52 10.86
N GLY A 79 -10.36 -18.10 11.98
CA GLY A 79 -9.91 -18.48 13.31
C GLY A 79 -8.55 -17.91 13.65
N CYS A 80 -8.00 -16.95 12.88
CA CYS A 80 -6.67 -16.41 13.09
C CYS A 80 -6.70 -15.04 13.77
N ILE A 81 -5.83 -14.84 14.76
CA ILE A 81 -5.60 -13.51 15.35
C ILE A 81 -4.42 -12.87 14.63
N ARG A 82 -4.61 -11.65 14.13
CA ARG A 82 -3.55 -10.88 13.46
C ARG A 82 -2.93 -9.89 14.43
N VAL A 83 -1.63 -9.98 14.65
CA VAL A 83 -0.92 -9.16 15.64
C VAL A 83 0.31 -8.56 14.99
N ALA A 84 0.41 -7.22 15.03
CA ALA A 84 1.61 -6.53 14.62
C ALA A 84 2.79 -6.95 15.54
N PRO A 85 4.00 -7.14 15.00
CA PRO A 85 5.17 -7.43 15.81
C PRO A 85 5.42 -6.36 16.89
N LEU A 86 6.05 -6.78 17.98
CA LEU A 86 6.53 -5.84 19.00
C LEU A 86 7.78 -5.14 18.49
N TYR A 87 7.69 -3.82 18.35
CA TYR A 87 8.81 -2.95 17.99
C TYR A 87 9.34 -2.22 19.22
N SER A 88 10.61 -1.83 19.20
CA SER A 88 11.18 -1.00 20.26
C SER A 88 10.53 0.38 20.28
N ASP A 89 10.52 1.04 21.45
CA ASP A 89 10.01 2.40 21.62
C ASP A 89 10.68 3.39 20.65
N GLU A 90 11.95 3.16 20.30
CA GLU A 90 12.67 3.96 19.32
C GLU A 90 12.08 3.83 17.91
N VAL A 91 11.90 2.61 17.41
CA VAL A 91 11.34 2.34 16.07
C VAL A 91 9.95 2.95 15.95
N VAL A 92 9.09 2.72 16.95
CA VAL A 92 7.74 3.27 17.00
C VAL A 92 7.79 4.80 16.93
N ARG A 93 8.63 5.43 17.76
CA ARG A 93 8.74 6.89 17.82
C ARG A 93 9.23 7.50 16.51
N VAL A 94 10.27 6.92 15.89
CA VAL A 94 10.84 7.41 14.63
C VAL A 94 9.82 7.30 13.50
N ILE A 95 9.14 6.16 13.38
CA ILE A 95 8.12 6.00 12.34
C ILE A 95 6.98 6.99 12.56
N LEU A 96 6.43 7.08 13.77
CA LEU A 96 5.31 7.97 14.05
C LEU A 96 5.65 9.46 13.87
N SER A 97 6.88 9.90 14.16
CA SER A 97 7.26 11.29 13.90
C SER A 97 7.29 11.65 12.42
N HIS A 98 7.55 10.69 11.54
CA HIS A 98 7.51 10.88 10.09
C HIS A 98 6.07 10.83 9.58
N VAL A 99 5.31 9.82 9.99
CA VAL A 99 3.98 9.56 9.42
C VAL A 99 2.87 10.44 10.00
N GLU A 100 3.09 11.12 11.14
CA GLU A 100 2.12 12.11 11.69
C GLU A 100 1.82 13.25 10.71
N ARG A 101 2.73 13.55 9.77
CA ARG A 101 2.64 14.68 8.84
C ARG A 101 2.66 14.27 7.38
N GLN A 102 2.68 12.98 7.09
CA GLN A 102 2.85 12.46 5.75
C GLN A 102 1.68 11.55 5.39
N GLN A 103 1.25 11.63 4.15
CA GLN A 103 0.35 10.65 3.58
C GLN A 103 1.12 9.33 3.37
N LEU A 104 0.53 8.23 3.80
CA LEU A 104 1.01 6.90 3.48
C LEU A 104 0.30 6.43 2.22
N THR A 105 1.02 5.74 1.35
CA THR A 105 0.44 5.22 0.13
C THR A 105 0.78 3.76 -0.02
N PHE A 106 -0.20 2.93 -0.39
CA PHE A 106 0.00 1.50 -0.60
C PHE A 106 -0.61 1.09 -1.92
N LEU A 107 0.16 0.39 -2.76
CA LEU A 107 -0.40 -0.30 -3.90
C LEU A 107 -1.00 -1.62 -3.46
N LEU A 108 -2.27 -1.82 -3.77
CA LEU A 108 -3.00 -3.08 -3.63
C LEU A 108 -3.27 -3.67 -5.01
N SER A 109 -3.72 -4.92 -5.07
CA SER A 109 -4.12 -5.59 -6.31
C SER A 109 -5.22 -4.87 -7.10
N LYS A 110 -6.10 -4.13 -6.41
CA LYS A 110 -7.28 -3.49 -7.00
C LYS A 110 -7.27 -1.95 -6.97
N ALA A 111 -6.36 -1.35 -6.22
CA ALA A 111 -6.36 0.10 -6.01
C ALA A 111 -5.04 0.59 -5.40
N THR A 112 -4.81 1.89 -5.50
CA THR A 112 -3.85 2.59 -4.66
C THR A 112 -4.60 3.17 -3.45
N LEU A 113 -4.14 2.87 -2.25
CA LEU A 113 -4.66 3.39 -0.99
C LEU A 113 -3.84 4.59 -0.54
N HIS A 114 -4.51 5.69 -0.22
CA HIS A 114 -3.92 6.88 0.39
C HIS A 114 -4.45 7.03 1.82
N LEU A 115 -3.57 6.92 2.81
CA LEU A 115 -3.90 6.91 4.23
C LEU A 115 -3.30 8.12 4.93
N GLU A 116 -4.09 8.77 5.78
CA GLU A 116 -3.63 9.88 6.63
C GLU A 116 -4.05 9.68 8.08
N LEU A 117 -3.22 10.15 9.01
CA LEU A 117 -3.49 10.05 10.44
C LEU A 117 -4.74 10.88 10.80
N SER A 118 -5.64 10.27 11.55
CA SER A 118 -6.87 10.87 12.05
C SER A 118 -6.94 10.69 13.57
N ASN A 119 -6.99 11.80 14.29
CA ASN A 119 -6.91 11.85 15.74
C ASN A 119 -7.72 13.04 16.32
N PRO A 120 -8.95 12.82 16.82
CA PRO A 120 -9.69 11.56 16.78
C PRO A 120 -10.22 11.25 15.37
N MET A 121 -10.54 9.98 15.11
CA MET A 121 -11.28 9.57 13.92
C MET A 121 -12.72 10.12 13.98
N PRO A 122 -13.27 10.67 12.89
CA PRO A 122 -14.61 11.25 12.88
C PRO A 122 -15.69 10.16 12.90
N ILE A 123 -16.19 9.78 14.09
CA ILE A 123 -17.22 8.73 14.22
C ILE A 123 -18.60 9.31 13.84
N PRO A 124 -19.26 8.84 12.77
CA PRO A 124 -20.62 9.25 12.45
C PRO A 124 -21.62 8.63 13.43
N ASN A 125 -22.77 9.28 13.61
CA ASN A 125 -23.77 8.93 14.63
C ASN A 125 -24.32 7.49 14.53
N ASN A 126 -24.14 6.82 13.40
CA ASN A 126 -24.57 5.44 13.16
C ASN A 126 -23.50 4.39 13.55
N ILE A 127 -22.29 4.79 13.93
CA ILE A 127 -21.23 3.89 14.38
C ILE A 127 -21.17 3.92 15.92
N ILE A 128 -21.62 2.83 16.56
CA ILE A 128 -21.71 2.73 18.03
C ILE A 128 -20.39 2.25 18.65
N HIS A 129 -19.62 1.41 17.94
CA HIS A 129 -18.46 0.68 18.48
C HIS A 129 -17.11 1.15 17.92
N GLY A 130 -17.05 2.36 17.37
CA GLY A 130 -15.85 2.90 16.71
C GLY A 130 -15.48 2.17 15.42
N TYR A 131 -14.31 2.50 14.87
CA TYR A 131 -13.80 1.89 13.64
C TYR A 131 -13.09 0.57 13.90
N ILE A 132 -12.91 -0.24 12.85
CA ILE A 132 -12.21 -1.52 12.91
C ILE A 132 -10.94 -1.41 12.08
N CYS A 133 -9.82 -1.92 12.59
CA CYS A 133 -8.59 -1.99 11.81
C CYS A 133 -8.75 -2.97 10.66
N ASP A 134 -8.63 -2.51 9.43
CA ASP A 134 -8.72 -3.34 8.24
C ASP A 134 -7.58 -4.35 8.13
N ALA A 135 -6.43 -4.14 8.78
CA ALA A 135 -5.31 -5.08 8.68
C ALA A 135 -5.26 -6.15 9.79
N CYS A 136 -5.78 -5.84 10.98
CA CYS A 136 -5.71 -6.75 12.14
C CYS A 136 -7.03 -6.99 12.86
N CYS A 137 -8.13 -6.40 12.40
CA CYS A 137 -9.47 -6.51 12.97
C CYS A 137 -9.62 -6.01 14.41
N ARG A 138 -8.65 -5.24 14.90
CA ARG A 138 -8.80 -4.57 16.20
C ARG A 138 -10.00 -3.62 16.14
N MET A 139 -10.98 -3.87 17.00
CA MET A 139 -12.18 -3.05 17.19
C MET A 139 -11.85 -1.74 17.93
N GLU A 140 -12.82 -0.82 17.96
CA GLU A 140 -12.79 0.40 18.78
C GLU A 140 -11.58 1.30 18.47
N LEU A 141 -11.31 1.50 17.17
CA LEU A 141 -10.34 2.50 16.74
C LEU A 141 -10.94 3.91 16.86
N TYR A 142 -10.35 4.69 17.76
CA TYR A 142 -10.60 6.13 17.91
C TYR A 142 -9.47 6.98 17.33
N VAL A 143 -8.28 6.40 17.17
CA VAL A 143 -7.10 7.03 16.59
C VAL A 143 -6.46 6.03 15.64
N GLY A 144 -6.24 6.44 14.40
CA GLY A 144 -5.75 5.56 13.35
C GLY A 144 -5.51 6.32 12.07
N PHE A 145 -5.17 5.59 11.02
CA PHE A 145 -5.01 6.13 9.68
C PHE A 145 -6.23 5.76 8.86
N GLN A 146 -6.84 6.74 8.20
CA GLN A 146 -8.03 6.53 7.38
C GLN A 146 -7.71 6.75 5.92
N ALA A 147 -8.33 5.97 5.05
CA ALA A 147 -8.24 6.17 3.62
C ALA A 147 -8.98 7.44 3.24
N LEU A 148 -8.33 8.28 2.45
CA LEU A 148 -8.89 9.52 1.94
C LEU A 148 -9.04 9.46 0.42
N ALA A 149 -10.14 10.04 -0.08
CA ALA A 149 -10.30 10.36 -1.49
C ALA A 149 -9.47 11.61 -1.84
N PRO A 150 -9.29 11.94 -3.14
CA PRO A 150 -8.51 13.10 -3.58
C PRO A 150 -8.96 14.44 -2.96
N ASN A 151 -10.26 14.56 -2.66
CA ASN A 151 -10.86 15.72 -1.99
C ASN A 151 -10.65 15.76 -0.46
N LYS A 152 -9.78 14.89 0.09
CA LYS A 152 -9.49 14.74 1.53
C LYS A 152 -10.68 14.31 2.38
N LEU A 153 -11.78 13.88 1.78
CA LEU A 153 -12.86 13.22 2.50
C LEU A 153 -12.50 11.74 2.73
N ARG A 154 -13.09 11.14 3.77
CA ARG A 154 -12.94 9.70 4.02
C ARG A 154 -13.38 8.94 2.77
N SER A 155 -12.49 8.11 2.27
CA SER A 155 -12.76 7.26 1.12
C SER A 155 -13.89 6.30 1.47
N GLU A 156 -14.90 6.24 0.62
CA GLU A 156 -15.96 5.23 0.68
C GLU A 156 -15.62 3.99 -0.16
N VAL A 157 -14.39 3.91 -0.68
CA VAL A 157 -13.94 2.78 -1.50
C VAL A 157 -14.15 1.50 -0.72
N ARG A 158 -14.91 0.59 -1.34
CA ARG A 158 -15.17 -0.75 -0.84
C ARG A 158 -14.14 -1.68 -1.44
N LEU A 159 -12.99 -1.81 -0.79
CA LEU A 159 -12.00 -2.81 -1.17
C LEU A 159 -12.52 -4.24 -0.92
N PHE A 160 -13.43 -4.36 0.04
CA PHE A 160 -14.06 -5.61 0.43
C PHE A 160 -15.56 -5.39 0.56
N THR A 161 -16.33 -6.43 0.25
CA THR A 161 -17.78 -6.42 0.44
C THR A 161 -18.08 -6.06 1.91
N GLY A 162 -19.15 -5.32 2.18
CA GLY A 162 -19.56 -4.95 3.55
C GLY A 162 -18.68 -3.95 4.30
N CYS A 163 -17.48 -3.61 3.81
CA CYS A 163 -16.62 -2.59 4.39
C CYS A 163 -16.78 -1.26 3.63
N CYS A 164 -17.03 -0.16 4.34
CA CYS A 164 -17.06 1.19 3.78
C CYS A 164 -15.83 1.96 4.27
N GLY A 165 -14.87 2.21 3.37
CA GLY A 165 -13.59 2.84 3.68
C GLY A 165 -12.51 1.84 4.07
N PHE A 166 -11.38 2.36 4.55
CA PHE A 166 -10.24 1.55 4.96
C PHE A 166 -9.45 2.28 6.06
N ASP A 167 -9.31 1.66 7.21
CA ASP A 167 -8.79 2.24 8.44
C ASP A 167 -7.70 1.33 9.03
N LEU A 168 -6.56 1.89 9.42
CA LEU A 168 -5.46 1.16 10.05
C LEU A 168 -5.19 1.66 11.46
N CYS A 169 -5.00 0.73 12.39
CA CYS A 169 -4.51 1.08 13.72
C CYS A 169 -3.02 1.48 13.66
N ILE A 170 -2.57 2.27 14.65
CA ILE A 170 -1.20 2.76 14.76
C ILE A 170 -0.17 1.62 14.67
N ALA A 171 -0.43 0.48 15.34
CA ALA A 171 0.49 -0.65 15.35
C ALA A 171 0.66 -1.29 13.96
N CYS A 172 -0.42 -1.41 13.18
CA CYS A 172 -0.35 -1.92 11.81
C CYS A 172 0.41 -0.95 10.89
N VAL A 173 0.22 0.36 11.07
CA VAL A 173 0.99 1.35 10.31
C VAL A 173 2.48 1.27 10.62
N VAL A 174 2.86 1.16 11.90
CA VAL A 174 4.27 0.97 12.27
C VAL A 174 4.85 -0.27 11.60
N TYR A 175 4.12 -1.39 11.63
CA TYR A 175 4.52 -2.62 10.95
C TYR A 175 4.74 -2.42 9.44
N PHE A 176 3.76 -1.87 8.72
CA PHE A 176 3.86 -1.72 7.26
C PHE A 176 4.92 -0.70 6.83
N VAL A 177 5.08 0.40 7.56
CA VAL A 177 6.12 1.40 7.27
C VAL A 177 7.50 0.82 7.55
N HIS A 178 7.67 0.09 8.66
CA HIS A 178 8.92 -0.60 8.97
C HIS A 178 9.26 -1.64 7.89
N GLU A 179 8.30 -2.44 7.45
CA GLU A 179 8.50 -3.45 6.41
C GLU A 179 8.86 -2.82 5.05
N ALA A 180 8.16 -1.76 4.65
CA ALA A 180 8.49 -1.01 3.43
C ALA A 180 9.90 -0.39 3.52
N PHE A 181 10.25 0.19 4.67
CA PHE A 181 11.60 0.71 4.93
C PHE A 181 12.67 -0.38 4.78
N ARG A 182 12.51 -1.54 5.41
CA ARG A 182 13.50 -2.62 5.34
C ARG A 182 13.66 -3.14 3.92
N ARG A 183 12.58 -3.33 3.16
CA ARG A 183 12.68 -3.74 1.75
C ARG A 183 13.44 -2.73 0.91
N LEU A 184 13.12 -1.44 1.09
CA LEU A 184 13.80 -0.36 0.38
C LEU A 184 15.28 -0.25 0.78
N GLN A 185 15.60 -0.43 2.06
CA GLN A 185 16.97 -0.49 2.56
C GLN A 185 17.76 -1.62 1.92
N LEU A 186 17.20 -2.83 1.84
CA LEU A 186 17.85 -3.97 1.19
C LEU A 186 18.06 -3.77 -0.32
N ALA A 187 17.16 -3.03 -0.98
CA ALA A 187 17.27 -2.70 -2.39
C ALA A 187 18.31 -1.63 -2.69
N LEU A 188 18.43 -0.62 -1.83
CA LEU A 188 19.26 0.56 -2.09
C LEU A 188 20.67 0.50 -1.50
N LEU A 189 20.91 -0.35 -0.50
CA LEU A 189 22.20 -0.39 0.19
C LEU A 189 23.03 -1.63 -0.16
N PRO A 190 24.37 -1.49 -0.23
CA PRO A 190 25.27 -2.62 -0.37
C PRO A 190 25.22 -3.52 0.88
N PRO A 191 25.61 -4.80 0.76
CA PRO A 191 26.07 -5.48 -0.46
C PRO A 191 24.94 -6.09 -1.29
N GLN A 192 23.69 -6.00 -0.84
CA GLN A 192 22.62 -6.86 -1.34
C GLN A 192 21.99 -6.33 -2.61
N TYR A 193 21.70 -5.03 -2.67
CA TYR A 193 20.97 -4.41 -3.78
C TYR A 193 19.78 -5.25 -4.26
N LYS A 194 19.04 -5.82 -3.31
CA LYS A 194 18.03 -6.85 -3.59
C LYS A 194 16.77 -6.20 -4.16
N PRO A 195 16.41 -6.46 -5.44
CA PRO A 195 15.21 -5.88 -6.01
C PRO A 195 13.96 -6.41 -5.28
N PHE A 196 12.91 -5.60 -5.27
CA PHE A 196 11.61 -6.04 -4.76
C PHE A 196 10.45 -5.43 -5.54
N ALA A 197 9.30 -6.10 -5.42
CA ALA A 197 7.97 -5.57 -5.72
C ALA A 197 7.05 -5.91 -4.54
N LEU A 198 6.27 -4.94 -4.06
CA LEU A 198 5.41 -5.11 -2.88
C LEU A 198 4.22 -6.04 -3.13
N THR A 199 3.76 -6.10 -4.37
CA THR A 199 2.58 -6.85 -4.80
C THR A 199 2.87 -7.57 -6.10
N SER A 200 2.27 -8.74 -6.32
CA SER A 200 2.37 -9.47 -7.59
C SER A 200 1.84 -8.71 -8.80
N VAL A 201 0.99 -7.70 -8.60
CA VAL A 201 0.48 -6.84 -9.68
C VAL A 201 1.49 -5.81 -10.15
N CYS A 202 2.53 -5.52 -9.36
CA CYS A 202 3.56 -4.54 -9.69
C CYS A 202 4.74 -5.26 -10.32
N THR A 203 5.12 -4.86 -11.53
CA THR A 203 6.34 -5.34 -12.17
C THR A 203 7.18 -4.13 -12.56
N LEU A 204 8.45 -4.16 -12.18
CA LEU A 204 9.46 -3.18 -12.60
C LEU A 204 10.63 -3.98 -13.15
N ARG A 205 11.03 -3.68 -14.38
CA ARG A 205 12.14 -4.36 -15.04
C ARG A 205 12.92 -3.39 -15.90
N VAL A 206 14.20 -3.20 -15.59
CA VAL A 206 15.11 -2.48 -16.48
C VAL A 206 15.53 -3.41 -17.64
N GLN A 207 15.17 -3.06 -18.87
CA GLN A 207 15.45 -3.85 -20.06
C GLN A 207 16.85 -3.60 -20.61
N SER A 208 17.29 -2.34 -20.63
CA SER A 208 18.63 -1.97 -21.09
C SER A 208 19.09 -0.69 -20.42
N VAL A 209 20.41 -0.54 -20.31
CA VAL A 209 21.06 0.69 -19.83
C VAL A 209 22.28 0.98 -20.68
N VAL A 210 22.36 2.20 -21.20
CA VAL A 210 23.45 2.69 -22.04
C VAL A 210 24.03 3.96 -21.40
N HIS A 211 25.35 4.01 -21.28
CA HIS A 211 26.04 5.24 -20.88
C HIS A 211 26.29 6.14 -22.09
N GLU A 212 25.70 7.33 -22.11
CA GLU A 212 25.76 8.30 -23.21
C GLU A 212 26.35 9.63 -22.72
N GLY A 213 27.68 9.75 -22.70
CA GLY A 213 28.37 10.96 -22.28
C GLY A 213 28.20 11.25 -20.79
N LYS A 214 27.37 12.23 -20.42
CA LYS A 214 27.02 12.54 -19.03
C LYS A 214 25.67 11.93 -18.60
N ASN A 215 25.03 11.17 -19.48
CA ASN A 215 23.71 10.62 -19.23
C ASN A 215 23.76 9.08 -19.16
N ALA A 216 22.85 8.50 -18.38
CA ALA A 216 22.44 7.12 -18.54
C ALA A 216 21.08 7.10 -19.24
N ARG A 217 20.99 6.37 -20.36
CA ARG A 217 19.72 6.08 -21.01
C ARG A 217 19.28 4.68 -20.61
N LEU A 218 18.13 4.59 -19.96
CA LEU A 218 17.52 3.33 -19.54
C LEU A 218 16.24 3.09 -20.33
N ARG A 219 15.98 1.83 -20.65
CA ARG A 219 14.66 1.38 -21.08
C ARG A 219 14.04 0.54 -19.97
N VAL A 220 12.87 0.95 -19.49
CA VAL A 220 12.23 0.37 -18.31
C VAL A 220 10.81 -0.07 -18.62
N ALA A 221 10.50 -1.31 -18.26
CA ALA A 221 9.16 -1.88 -18.27
C ALA A 221 8.54 -1.72 -16.87
N LEU A 222 7.36 -1.11 -16.79
CA LEU A 222 6.66 -0.87 -15.52
C LEU A 222 5.16 -1.19 -15.65
N ALA A 223 4.63 -1.98 -14.73
CA ALA A 223 3.21 -2.25 -14.54
C ALA A 223 2.83 -2.14 -13.04
N PRO A 224 1.56 -1.84 -12.72
CA PRO A 224 0.51 -1.42 -13.63
C PRO A 224 0.71 0.01 -14.13
N ARG A 225 -0.08 0.40 -15.14
CA ARG A 225 -0.14 1.80 -15.60
C ARG A 225 -0.67 2.69 -14.47
N GLY A 226 -0.13 3.90 -14.35
CA GLY A 226 -0.48 4.88 -13.32
C GLY A 226 0.53 4.96 -12.17
N LEU A 227 1.49 4.04 -12.11
CA LEU A 227 2.69 4.22 -11.30
C LEU A 227 3.64 5.21 -11.98
N GLN A 228 4.27 6.06 -11.18
CA GLN A 228 5.28 7.00 -11.63
C GLN A 228 6.65 6.34 -11.58
N LEU A 229 7.38 6.37 -12.68
CA LEU A 229 8.76 5.89 -12.73
C LEU A 229 9.70 6.96 -12.18
N CYS A 230 10.62 6.57 -11.29
CA CYS A 230 11.64 7.42 -10.72
C CYS A 230 13.02 6.76 -10.90
N ALA A 231 14.03 7.54 -11.29
CA ALA A 231 15.40 7.06 -11.38
C ALA A 231 16.36 8.12 -10.85
N TRP A 232 17.37 7.69 -10.08
CA TRP A 232 18.40 8.58 -9.52
C TRP A 232 19.72 7.82 -9.31
N GLN A 233 20.82 8.56 -9.34
CA GLN A 233 22.14 8.02 -9.02
C GLN A 233 22.30 7.91 -7.49
N LEU A 234 22.67 6.73 -7.01
CA LEU A 234 23.00 6.51 -5.62
C LEU A 234 24.37 7.10 -5.29
N PRO A 235 24.54 7.69 -4.08
CA PRO A 235 25.85 8.12 -3.63
C PRO A 235 26.79 6.91 -3.56
N GLN A 236 28.07 7.11 -3.85
CA GLN A 236 29.09 6.11 -3.56
C GLN A 236 29.18 5.99 -2.03
N SER A 237 28.47 5.00 -1.49
CA SER A 237 28.31 4.81 -0.06
C SER A 237 29.67 4.61 0.61
N ASN A 238 30.06 5.55 1.47
CA ASN A 238 30.92 5.21 2.59
C ASN A 238 30.01 4.46 3.57
N SER A 239 30.18 3.14 3.69
CA SER A 239 29.43 2.30 4.62
C SER A 239 29.69 2.76 6.05
N ALA A 240 28.96 3.78 6.49
CA ALA A 240 28.97 4.21 7.87
C ALA A 240 28.12 3.20 8.63
N ALA A 241 28.71 2.57 9.64
CA ALA A 241 27.94 1.78 10.58
C ALA A 241 26.98 2.73 11.30
N HIS A 242 25.70 2.68 10.94
CA HIS A 242 24.67 3.41 11.67
C HIS A 242 24.49 2.77 13.05
N SER A 243 24.32 3.61 14.07
CA SER A 243 24.26 3.16 15.46
C SER A 243 22.84 3.06 16.00
N SER A 244 21.87 3.68 15.31
CA SER A 244 20.47 3.79 15.72
C SER A 244 19.50 3.64 14.54
N PHE A 245 18.24 3.30 14.83
CA PHE A 245 17.23 3.16 13.79
C PHE A 245 16.88 4.50 13.14
N ALA A 246 16.91 5.59 13.91
CA ALA A 246 16.69 6.94 13.39
C ALA A 246 17.73 7.30 12.31
N GLU A 247 19.01 7.05 12.58
CA GLU A 247 20.09 7.29 11.61
C GLU A 247 19.94 6.43 10.37
N GLU A 248 19.60 5.14 10.52
CA GLU A 248 19.34 4.25 9.37
C GLU A 248 18.16 4.73 8.52
N PHE A 249 17.08 5.21 9.17
CA PHE A 249 15.87 5.65 8.49
C PHE A 249 16.11 6.94 7.70
N ASP A 250 16.78 7.91 8.31
CA ASP A 250 17.05 9.22 7.72
C ASP A 250 18.19 9.18 6.67
N ALA A 251 19.12 8.23 6.78
CA ALA A 251 20.25 8.08 5.86
C ALA A 251 19.93 7.23 4.62
N LEU A 252 18.71 6.72 4.49
CA LEU A 252 18.31 5.95 3.32
C LEU A 252 18.47 6.81 2.05
N PRO A 253 19.13 6.32 0.98
CA PRO A 253 19.43 7.14 -0.19
C PRO A 253 18.20 7.30 -1.09
N THR A 254 17.28 8.16 -0.67
CA THR A 254 16.04 8.48 -1.38
C THR A 254 16.29 9.39 -2.59
N PRO A 255 15.37 9.46 -3.55
CA PRO A 255 15.47 10.43 -4.64
C PRO A 255 15.61 11.86 -4.10
N PRO A 256 16.49 12.70 -4.67
CA PRO A 256 16.52 14.13 -4.37
C PRO A 256 15.16 14.78 -4.60
N THR A 257 14.81 15.84 -3.87
CA THR A 257 13.52 16.54 -4.05
C THR A 257 13.34 17.10 -5.47
N ASP A 258 14.45 17.39 -6.15
CA ASP A 258 14.55 17.90 -7.51
C ASP A 258 14.95 16.82 -8.52
N TRP A 259 14.80 15.52 -8.21
CA TRP A 259 15.25 14.44 -9.10
C TRP A 259 14.73 14.56 -10.55
N LEU A 260 13.51 15.10 -10.72
CA LEU A 260 12.89 15.37 -12.01
C LEU A 260 13.71 16.35 -12.89
N SER A 261 14.49 17.26 -12.31
CA SER A 261 15.35 18.14 -13.12
C SER A 261 16.55 17.41 -13.72
N SER A 262 16.95 16.28 -13.13
CA SER A 262 18.03 15.42 -13.62
C SER A 262 17.54 14.21 -14.41
N CYS A 263 16.23 14.01 -14.53
CA CYS A 263 15.66 12.79 -15.06
C CYS A 263 14.49 13.08 -15.98
N THR A 264 14.66 12.81 -17.28
CA THR A 264 13.58 12.89 -18.25
C THR A 264 12.98 11.49 -18.45
N VAL A 265 11.70 11.33 -18.13
CA VAL A 265 10.97 10.09 -18.38
C VAL A 265 10.04 10.31 -19.56
N THR A 266 10.24 9.54 -20.63
CA THR A 266 9.35 9.53 -21.80
C THR A 266 8.71 8.16 -21.92
N THR A 267 7.38 8.12 -22.02
CA THR A 267 6.68 6.87 -22.30
C THR A 267 6.98 6.49 -23.74
N HIS A 268 7.50 5.29 -23.98
CA HIS A 268 7.67 4.74 -25.31
C HIS A 268 6.28 4.38 -25.82
N THR A 269 5.61 5.36 -26.42
CA THR A 269 4.36 5.18 -27.17
C THR A 269 4.69 4.50 -28.49
N ASP A 270 5.31 3.32 -28.44
CA ASP A 270 5.37 2.46 -29.62
C ASP A 270 3.95 1.97 -29.87
N THR A 271 3.23 2.68 -30.74
CA THR A 271 2.08 2.12 -31.46
C THR A 271 0.92 1.59 -30.60
N MET A 272 0.62 2.21 -29.47
CA MET A 272 -0.78 2.33 -29.04
C MET A 272 -1.36 3.61 -29.63
N VAL A 273 -1.24 3.74 -30.96
CA VAL A 273 -2.21 4.46 -31.77
C VAL A 273 -3.54 3.84 -31.39
N HIS A 274 -4.26 4.49 -30.48
CA HIS A 274 -5.70 4.53 -30.40
C HIS A 274 -6.39 3.51 -31.32
N GLN A 275 -6.51 2.25 -30.86
CA GLN A 275 -7.44 1.32 -31.52
C GLN A 275 -8.89 1.68 -31.19
N GLY A 276 -9.14 2.46 -30.13
CA GLY A 276 -10.34 3.28 -30.04
C GLY A 276 -10.20 4.43 -31.03
N LYS A 277 -11.19 4.67 -31.89
CA LYS A 277 -11.09 5.76 -32.86
C LYS A 277 -10.91 7.07 -32.09
N LEU A 278 -10.09 8.00 -32.57
CA LEU A 278 -9.95 9.36 -32.00
C LEU A 278 -11.28 10.14 -31.97
N ASP A 279 -12.36 9.57 -32.51
CA ASP A 279 -13.74 10.06 -32.45
C ASP A 279 -14.57 9.39 -31.33
N ASP A 280 -13.97 8.54 -30.48
CA ASP A 280 -14.70 7.84 -29.43
C ASP A 280 -15.03 8.79 -28.26
N GLU A 281 -16.24 8.67 -27.76
CA GLU A 281 -16.77 9.42 -26.62
C GLU A 281 -16.76 8.54 -25.36
N CYS A 282 -16.53 9.14 -24.19
CA CYS A 282 -16.69 8.46 -22.92
C CYS A 282 -18.16 8.09 -22.72
N SER A 283 -18.48 6.79 -22.66
CA SER A 283 -19.86 6.32 -22.53
C SER A 283 -20.57 6.70 -21.21
N ILE A 284 -19.87 7.34 -20.26
CA ILE A 284 -20.44 7.82 -19.00
C ILE A 284 -20.92 9.28 -19.12
N CYS A 285 -20.07 10.20 -19.59
CA CYS A 285 -20.40 11.62 -19.70
C CYS A 285 -20.75 12.06 -21.14
N LEU A 286 -20.59 11.16 -22.12
CA LEU A 286 -20.76 11.40 -23.55
C LEU A 286 -19.90 12.55 -24.09
N GLN A 287 -18.76 12.82 -23.45
CA GLN A 287 -17.78 13.80 -23.93
C GLN A 287 -16.65 13.09 -24.69
N PRO A 288 -16.03 13.74 -25.68
CA PRO A 288 -14.88 13.19 -26.39
C PRO A 288 -13.76 12.74 -25.45
N LEU A 289 -13.14 11.60 -25.76
CA LEU A 289 -11.94 11.16 -25.04
C LEU A 289 -10.70 11.96 -25.47
N ASP A 290 -10.74 12.60 -26.64
CA ASP A 290 -9.67 13.45 -27.16
C ASP A 290 -9.68 14.85 -26.51
N PRO A 291 -8.63 15.24 -25.76
CA PRO A 291 -8.55 16.56 -25.13
C PRO A 291 -8.46 17.70 -26.15
N GLU A 292 -7.95 17.47 -27.36
CA GLU A 292 -7.79 18.54 -28.35
C GLU A 292 -9.14 19.03 -28.90
N LYS A 293 -10.14 18.14 -28.98
CA LYS A 293 -11.49 18.47 -29.48
C LYS A 293 -12.33 19.24 -28.49
N HIS A 294 -12.00 19.21 -27.19
CA HIS A 294 -12.74 19.92 -26.16
C HIS A 294 -12.62 21.45 -26.27
N ASN A 295 -11.52 21.95 -26.84
CA ASN A 295 -11.20 23.38 -26.91
C ASN A 295 -12.04 24.18 -27.92
N ASN A 296 -12.84 23.52 -28.77
CA ASN A 296 -13.68 24.21 -29.76
C ASN A 296 -15.08 24.59 -29.24
N SER A 297 -15.43 24.21 -28.01
CA SER A 297 -16.65 24.70 -27.36
C SER A 297 -16.34 26.03 -26.66
N ASN A 298 -17.04 27.11 -27.04
CA ASN A 298 -16.78 28.49 -26.58
C ASN A 298 -17.06 28.75 -25.08
N ASP A 299 -17.25 27.73 -24.25
CA ASP A 299 -17.50 27.86 -22.80
C ASP A 299 -16.19 28.01 -22.03
N ARG A 300 -15.70 29.26 -22.00
CA ARG A 300 -14.41 29.72 -21.46
C ARG A 300 -14.24 29.67 -19.93
N SER A 301 -14.99 28.86 -19.18
CA SER A 301 -14.99 28.96 -17.70
C SER A 301 -14.50 27.75 -16.91
N SER A 302 -14.01 26.69 -17.57
CA SER A 302 -13.47 25.53 -16.85
C SER A 302 -12.00 25.34 -17.19
N SER A 303 -11.13 25.50 -16.19
CA SER A 303 -9.69 25.27 -16.31
C SER A 303 -9.42 23.93 -16.98
N ALA A 304 -8.56 23.93 -18.00
CA ALA A 304 -8.12 22.76 -18.76
C ALA A 304 -7.32 21.79 -17.87
N ALA A 305 -8.00 21.14 -16.92
CA ALA A 305 -7.53 19.91 -16.33
C ALA A 305 -7.62 18.88 -17.45
N GLU A 306 -6.48 18.54 -18.03
CA GLU A 306 -6.32 17.44 -18.97
C GLU A 306 -6.98 16.20 -18.35
N PHE A 307 -8.13 15.78 -18.90
CA PHE A 307 -8.89 14.68 -18.33
C PHE A 307 -8.07 13.39 -18.50
N ALA A 308 -7.50 12.89 -17.40
CA ALA A 308 -6.81 11.61 -17.42
C ALA A 308 -7.73 10.52 -17.96
N LEU A 309 -7.27 9.76 -18.95
CA LEU A 309 -8.02 8.64 -19.53
C LEU A 309 -7.61 7.32 -18.88
N VAL A 310 -8.60 6.46 -18.64
CA VAL A 310 -8.40 5.11 -18.12
C VAL A 310 -8.93 4.11 -19.14
N GLU A 311 -8.08 3.16 -19.50
CA GLU A 311 -8.50 1.96 -20.22
C GLU A 311 -8.70 0.82 -19.23
N THR A 312 -9.86 0.20 -19.33
CA THR A 312 -10.28 -0.91 -18.47
C THR A 312 -9.69 -2.24 -18.96
N ALA A 313 -9.70 -3.28 -18.12
CA ALA A 313 -9.23 -4.61 -18.48
C ALA A 313 -9.96 -5.19 -19.70
N CYS A 314 -11.21 -4.76 -19.94
CA CYS A 314 -12.03 -5.12 -21.09
C CYS A 314 -11.89 -4.15 -22.28
N HIS A 315 -10.83 -3.34 -22.34
CA HIS A 315 -10.48 -2.43 -23.43
C HIS A 315 -11.45 -1.26 -23.70
N HIS A 316 -12.32 -0.95 -22.73
CA HIS A 316 -13.14 0.26 -22.81
C HIS A 316 -12.45 1.44 -22.16
N TRP A 317 -12.61 2.63 -22.75
CA TRP A 317 -11.97 3.87 -22.35
C TRP A 317 -12.96 4.82 -21.70
N PHE A 318 -12.52 5.47 -20.63
CA PHE A 318 -13.31 6.45 -19.87
C PHE A 318 -12.41 7.58 -19.37
N HIS A 319 -12.99 8.75 -19.09
CA HIS A 319 -12.31 9.71 -18.20
C HIS A 319 -12.20 9.11 -16.80
N ALA A 320 -11.04 9.25 -16.16
CA ALA A 320 -10.76 8.71 -14.84
C ALA A 320 -11.84 9.11 -13.81
N GLU A 321 -12.19 10.39 -13.78
CA GLU A 321 -13.22 10.93 -12.89
C GLU A 321 -14.62 10.37 -13.16
N CYS A 322 -14.96 10.13 -14.42
CA CYS A 322 -16.25 9.56 -14.79
C CYS A 322 -16.37 8.13 -14.27
N LEU A 323 -15.29 7.35 -14.43
CA LEU A 323 -15.23 5.98 -13.96
C LEU A 323 -15.27 5.91 -12.43
N GLU A 324 -14.52 6.77 -11.74
CA GLU A 324 -14.55 6.92 -10.29
C GLU A 324 -15.95 7.30 -9.78
N ARG A 325 -16.63 8.27 -10.41
CA ARG A 325 -18.00 8.65 -10.08
C ARG A 325 -18.98 7.49 -10.21
N VAL A 326 -18.90 6.70 -11.28
CA VAL A 326 -19.77 5.52 -11.47
C VAL A 326 -19.52 4.48 -10.38
N ARG A 327 -18.26 4.25 -9.98
CA ARG A 327 -17.93 3.35 -8.86
C ARG A 327 -18.57 3.81 -7.55
N HIS A 328 -18.55 5.11 -7.27
CA HIS A 328 -19.17 5.65 -6.06
C HIS A 328 -20.70 5.59 -6.10
N LEU A 329 -21.32 5.94 -7.23
CA LEU A 329 -22.77 6.10 -7.31
C LEU A 329 -23.53 4.79 -7.46
N SER A 330 -23.00 3.87 -8.26
CA SER A 330 -23.86 2.80 -8.75
C SER A 330 -24.06 1.67 -7.75
N GLY A 331 -23.19 1.52 -6.75
CA GLY A 331 -23.15 0.31 -5.91
C GLY A 331 -23.07 -0.99 -6.73
N LEU A 332 -22.87 -0.87 -8.05
CA LEU A 332 -22.79 -1.94 -9.00
C LEU A 332 -21.51 -2.67 -8.65
N GLU A 333 -21.65 -3.99 -8.51
CA GLU A 333 -20.54 -4.94 -8.53
C GLU A 333 -19.50 -4.47 -9.54
N ASP A 334 -18.21 -4.61 -9.21
CA ASP A 334 -17.00 -4.14 -9.90
C ASP A 334 -17.00 -4.51 -11.41
N ARG A 335 -17.88 -3.88 -12.20
CA ARG A 335 -18.24 -4.26 -13.58
C ARG A 335 -18.13 -3.06 -14.49
N CYS A 336 -17.65 -3.31 -15.71
CA CYS A 336 -17.48 -2.26 -16.71
C CYS A 336 -18.82 -1.57 -17.02
N PRO A 337 -18.91 -0.23 -16.99
CA PRO A 337 -20.13 0.48 -17.33
C PRO A 337 -20.63 0.20 -18.75
N LEU A 338 -19.72 -0.15 -19.67
CA LEU A 338 -20.05 -0.39 -21.07
C LEU A 338 -20.41 -1.86 -21.36
N CYS A 339 -19.54 -2.82 -21.05
CA CYS A 339 -19.78 -4.24 -21.37
C CYS A 339 -20.15 -5.14 -20.19
N ARG A 340 -20.21 -4.59 -18.97
CA ARG A 340 -20.55 -5.30 -17.72
C ARG A 340 -19.64 -6.46 -17.33
N GLN A 341 -18.46 -6.59 -17.97
CA GLN A 341 -17.42 -7.53 -17.56
C GLN A 341 -17.02 -7.23 -16.12
N PRO A 342 -16.98 -8.24 -15.22
CA PRO A 342 -16.50 -8.07 -13.85
C PRO A 342 -15.00 -7.78 -13.83
N GLU A 343 -14.51 -7.24 -12.71
CA GLU A 343 -13.10 -6.92 -12.44
C GLU A 343 -12.45 -6.05 -13.52
N TYR A 344 -13.27 -5.21 -14.17
CA TYR A 344 -12.83 -4.35 -15.27
C TYR A 344 -11.78 -3.30 -14.88
N MET A 345 -11.62 -3.06 -13.57
CA MET A 345 -10.64 -2.16 -12.96
C MET A 345 -9.50 -2.89 -12.25
N ALA A 346 -9.36 -4.21 -12.42
CA ALA A 346 -8.12 -4.89 -12.06
C ALA A 346 -7.00 -4.04 -12.65
N LEU A 347 -6.14 -3.47 -11.79
CA LEU A 347 -5.06 -2.56 -12.18
C LEU A 347 -4.39 -3.22 -13.38
N ALA A 348 -4.71 -2.73 -14.58
CA ALA A 348 -4.49 -3.54 -15.76
C ALA A 348 -2.99 -3.78 -15.76
N ALA A 349 -2.57 -5.04 -15.65
CA ALA A 349 -1.17 -5.47 -15.54
C ALA A 349 -0.38 -5.18 -16.83
N ARG A 350 -0.88 -4.23 -17.63
CA ARG A 350 -0.24 -3.67 -18.78
C ARG A 350 1.05 -3.02 -18.33
N THR A 351 2.09 -3.64 -18.82
CA THR A 351 3.43 -3.11 -18.77
C THR A 351 3.52 -1.97 -19.78
N CYS A 352 3.87 -0.78 -19.30
CA CYS A 352 4.27 0.34 -20.14
C CYS A 352 5.80 0.34 -20.26
N LEU A 353 6.29 0.69 -21.44
CA LEU A 353 7.71 0.90 -21.67
C LEU A 353 8.03 2.39 -21.55
N TYR A 354 9.11 2.70 -20.86
CA TYR A 354 9.60 4.04 -20.63
C TYR A 354 11.04 4.13 -21.09
N ASP A 355 11.38 5.18 -21.83
CA ASP A 355 12.74 5.62 -22.05
C ASP A 355 13.06 6.68 -20.99
N VAL A 356 14.05 6.40 -20.15
CA VAL A 356 14.51 7.28 -19.07
C VAL A 356 15.89 7.81 -19.43
N LEU A 357 16.05 9.12 -19.42
CA LEU A 357 17.34 9.79 -19.57
C LEU A 357 17.71 10.45 -18.26
N LEU A 358 18.70 9.88 -17.57
CA LEU A 358 19.19 10.36 -16.28
C LEU A 358 20.54 11.07 -16.45
N GLU A 359 20.64 12.32 -16.03
CA GLU A 359 21.90 13.04 -15.94
C GLU A 359 22.72 12.53 -14.75
N LEU A 360 23.94 12.08 -15.04
CA LEU A 360 24.87 11.50 -14.08
C LEU A 360 25.76 12.58 -13.50
N LYS A 361 25.93 12.57 -12.18
CA LYS A 361 26.91 13.39 -11.49
C LYS A 361 28.29 12.82 -11.75
N GLU A 362 29.19 13.66 -12.25
CA GLU A 362 30.57 13.28 -12.53
C GLU A 362 31.24 12.69 -11.28
N PRO A 363 31.87 11.50 -11.39
CA PRO A 363 32.60 10.93 -10.28
C PRO A 363 33.81 11.83 -9.98
N PRO A 364 34.14 12.06 -8.70
CA PRO A 364 35.27 12.91 -8.33
C PRO A 364 36.60 12.26 -8.73
N ASN A 365 37.17 12.63 -9.89
CA ASN A 365 38.53 12.31 -10.37
C ASN A 365 39.14 11.01 -9.78
N VAL A 366 38.50 9.87 -10.05
CA VAL A 366 38.99 8.56 -9.57
C VAL A 366 39.82 7.90 -10.65
N VAL A 367 40.95 7.31 -10.26
CA VAL A 367 41.91 6.61 -11.15
C VAL A 367 41.38 5.25 -11.64
N GLU A 368 40.39 4.69 -10.95
CA GLU A 368 39.72 3.43 -11.29
C GLU A 368 38.42 3.69 -12.05
N THR A 369 38.03 2.78 -12.96
CA THR A 369 36.77 2.86 -13.70
C THR A 369 35.59 2.85 -12.73
N PRO A 370 34.93 4.00 -12.49
CA PRO A 370 33.93 4.08 -11.44
C PRO A 370 32.69 3.30 -11.88
N VAL A 371 32.22 2.39 -11.03
CA VAL A 371 30.90 1.76 -11.19
C VAL A 371 29.86 2.70 -10.58
N MET A 372 28.92 3.13 -11.40
CA MET A 372 27.79 3.93 -10.96
C MET A 372 26.64 3.02 -10.55
N HIS A 373 25.95 3.41 -9.50
CA HIS A 373 24.77 2.71 -9.01
C HIS A 373 23.57 3.60 -9.29
N ILE A 374 22.63 3.11 -10.10
CA ILE A 374 21.42 3.85 -10.48
C ILE A 374 20.24 3.10 -9.86
N ALA A 375 19.53 3.75 -8.94
CA ALA A 375 18.27 3.23 -8.44
C ALA A 375 17.15 3.59 -9.41
N VAL A 376 16.29 2.61 -9.68
CA VAL A 376 15.07 2.75 -10.46
C VAL A 376 13.93 2.26 -9.58
N ALA A 377 12.91 3.09 -9.38
CA ALA A 377 11.79 2.79 -8.50
C ALA A 377 10.45 3.12 -9.15
N ALA A 378 9.43 2.36 -8.77
CA ALA A 378 8.05 2.62 -9.08
C ALA A 378 7.37 3.31 -7.90
N LEU A 379 6.80 4.48 -8.11
CA LEU A 379 6.11 5.28 -7.11
C LEU A 379 4.60 5.22 -7.32
N THR A 380 3.86 5.23 -6.22
CA THR A 380 2.39 5.33 -6.21
C THR A 380 1.85 6.76 -6.46
N GLY A 381 2.73 7.75 -6.56
CA GLY A 381 2.39 9.15 -6.86
C GLY A 381 3.59 9.88 -7.48
N ASP A 382 3.43 11.18 -7.73
CA ASP A 382 4.40 11.95 -8.53
C ASP A 382 5.76 12.17 -7.85
N VAL A 383 5.78 12.11 -6.52
CA VAL A 383 6.97 12.34 -5.70
C VAL A 383 7.14 11.25 -4.65
N TYR A 384 8.39 10.98 -4.28
CA TYR A 384 8.69 10.17 -3.11
C TYR A 384 8.26 10.92 -1.85
N ILE A 385 7.43 10.28 -1.02
CA ILE A 385 7.00 10.85 0.27
C ILE A 385 7.68 10.13 1.43
N ASN A 386 7.63 8.80 1.40
CA ASN A 386 8.18 7.90 2.42
C ASN A 386 8.30 6.48 1.84
N PRO A 387 8.86 5.50 2.59
CA PRO A 387 9.08 4.15 2.06
C PRO A 387 7.82 3.45 1.53
N THR A 388 6.62 3.76 2.04
CA THR A 388 5.37 3.14 1.57
C THR A 388 5.01 3.56 0.15
N SER A 389 5.42 4.77 -0.27
CA SER A 389 5.16 5.26 -1.63
C SER A 389 5.89 4.50 -2.73
N VAL A 390 6.90 3.68 -2.39
CA VAL A 390 7.70 2.88 -3.34
C VAL A 390 7.15 1.46 -3.43
N THR A 391 6.65 1.08 -4.61
CA THR A 391 6.02 -0.22 -4.84
C THR A 391 6.97 -1.26 -5.39
N ALA A 392 8.00 -0.82 -6.10
CA ALA A 392 9.08 -1.66 -6.59
C ALA A 392 10.36 -0.84 -6.70
N CYS A 393 11.51 -1.50 -6.54
CA CYS A 393 12.81 -0.85 -6.66
C CYS A 393 13.85 -1.86 -7.14
N GLU A 394 14.75 -1.40 -8.01
CA GLU A 394 15.90 -2.14 -8.54
C GLU A 394 17.11 -1.20 -8.60
N VAL A 395 18.32 -1.72 -8.36
CA VAL A 395 19.57 -0.96 -8.53
C VAL A 395 20.38 -1.55 -9.68
N ILE A 396 20.77 -0.70 -10.61
CA ILE A 396 21.59 -1.05 -11.75
C ILE A 396 23.03 -0.61 -11.51
N HIS A 397 23.95 -1.53 -11.78
CA HIS A 397 25.38 -1.28 -11.79
C HIS A 397 25.84 -0.95 -13.21
N LEU A 398 26.24 0.29 -13.45
CA LEU A 398 26.69 0.79 -14.74
C LEU A 398 28.17 1.15 -14.68
N PRO A 399 29.08 0.35 -15.27
CA PRO A 399 30.48 0.75 -15.42
C PRO A 399 30.58 1.97 -16.34
N TYR A 400 31.47 2.91 -16.01
CA TYR A 400 31.68 4.11 -16.81
C TYR A 400 32.06 3.77 -18.26
N GLY A 401 31.31 4.31 -19.24
CA GLY A 401 31.49 3.99 -20.66
C GLY A 401 31.03 2.59 -21.09
N GLY A 402 30.43 1.81 -20.19
CA GLY A 402 29.87 0.51 -20.49
C GLY A 402 28.47 0.57 -21.10
N MET A 403 28.08 -0.54 -21.72
CA MET A 403 26.72 -0.79 -22.18
C MET A 403 26.29 -2.13 -21.60
N MET A 404 25.11 -2.17 -20.96
CA MET A 404 24.52 -3.44 -20.49
C MET A 404 23.50 -3.89 -21.54
N SER A 405 23.71 -5.06 -22.14
CA SER A 405 22.81 -5.59 -23.16
C SER A 405 21.55 -6.18 -22.52
N THR A 406 20.48 -6.32 -23.31
CA THR A 406 19.22 -6.97 -22.91
C THR A 406 19.40 -8.41 -22.44
N GLU A 407 20.38 -9.14 -22.97
CA GLU A 407 20.66 -10.53 -22.59
C GLU A 407 21.23 -10.63 -21.16
N GLU A 408 22.07 -9.69 -20.76
CA GLU A 408 22.60 -9.63 -19.39
C GLU A 408 21.50 -9.23 -18.38
N ALA A 409 20.57 -8.36 -18.79
CA ALA A 409 19.39 -8.04 -18.00
C ALA A 409 18.46 -9.25 -17.81
N GLU A 410 18.33 -10.10 -18.84
CA GLU A 410 17.50 -11.32 -18.79
C GLU A 410 18.07 -12.40 -17.88
N LEU A 411 19.39 -12.58 -17.88
CA LEU A 411 20.05 -13.56 -17.02
C LEU A 411 19.89 -13.23 -15.53
N ARG A 412 19.84 -11.94 -15.16
CA ARG A 412 19.61 -11.50 -13.77
C ARG A 412 18.19 -11.80 -13.28
N ASN A 413 17.19 -11.71 -14.14
CA ASN A 413 15.80 -11.91 -13.76
C ASN A 413 15.38 -13.38 -13.61
N THR A 414 16.18 -14.32 -14.13
CA THR A 414 15.91 -15.76 -13.93
C THR A 414 16.53 -16.33 -12.66
N THR A 415 17.39 -15.56 -12.00
CA THR A 415 18.15 -15.99 -10.81
C THR A 415 17.70 -15.30 -9.52
N ALA A 416 16.87 -14.27 -9.61
CA ALA A 416 16.20 -13.60 -8.48
C ALA A 416 14.79 -14.18 -8.26
#